data_AF-A0A6P0TKP8-F1
#
_entry.id   AF-A0A6P0TKP8-F1
#
_cell.length_a   1.000
_cell.length_b   1.000
_cell.length_c   1.000
_cell.angle_alpha   90.00
_cell.angle_beta   90.00
_cell.angle_gamma   90.00
#
_symmetry.space_group_name_H-M   'P 1'
#
loop_
_entity.id
_entity.type
_entity.pdbx_description
1 polymer ?
#
loop_
_entity_poly.entity_id
_entity_poly.type
_entity_poly.pdbx_seq_one_letter_code
_entity_poly.pdbx_strand_id
1 'polypeptide(L)'
;MEQLAWFREHRLQIHAQVVVCPGINDGKHLTHSILDLAKFGPPQFSQKSNTKDFGENFSEDFGENFSEDFGENFSEDFGENFGEDFNEDFGEEYGDATVASVAVVPVGLTRFRPEGDELVPVTPEKAREVIAQVQALQAEFCDRFGTRFVWLADEWFLIGRVDLPPESDYETYPQIGNGVGSIHHFLQAFRATAANLPKAISPRRLTWVVGNAVEYAFQPILQRLNQVEGLTLDMAALRSDYWGRDITVTGLLTGHDLLLFLGDRPLGDGIILPSLMLKQGETCFLDDLTVEQVSQTLGVPIVVVDGVDELVDACCNKQSK
;
A
#
# COMPACT_ATOMS: atom_id res chain seq x y z
N MET A 1 8.43 -24.95 6.75
CA MET A 1 9.66 -24.15 6.94
C MET A 1 10.84 -24.67 6.10
N GLU A 2 10.84 -25.92 5.62
CA GLU A 2 11.91 -26.45 4.75
C GLU A 2 12.14 -25.61 3.48
N GLN A 3 11.08 -25.08 2.85
CA GLN A 3 11.26 -24.19 1.69
C GLN A 3 11.96 -22.87 2.03
N LEU A 4 11.74 -22.32 3.22
CA LEU A 4 12.42 -21.09 3.65
C LEU A 4 13.89 -21.34 3.96
N ALA A 5 14.22 -22.51 4.52
CA ALA A 5 15.61 -22.94 4.66
C ALA A 5 16.28 -23.07 3.29
N TRP A 6 15.59 -23.67 2.31
CA TRP A 6 16.08 -23.75 0.93
C TRP A 6 16.30 -22.37 0.30
N PHE A 7 15.38 -21.41 0.47
CA PHE A 7 15.58 -20.04 -0.01
C PHE A 7 16.80 -19.37 0.63
N ARG A 8 17.03 -19.58 1.93
CA ARG A 8 18.23 -19.07 2.62
C ARG A 8 19.51 -19.63 2.03
N GLU A 9 19.57 -20.95 1.81
CA GLU A 9 20.71 -21.61 1.18
C GLU A 9 21.02 -21.06 -0.22
N HIS A 10 20.01 -20.54 -0.92
CA HIS A 10 20.13 -19.96 -2.25
C HIS A 10 20.17 -18.42 -2.27
N ARG A 11 20.30 -17.77 -1.09
CA ARG A 11 20.29 -16.30 -0.94
C ARG A 11 19.09 -15.63 -1.64
N LEU A 12 17.94 -16.27 -1.60
CA LEU A 12 16.69 -15.76 -2.15
C LEU A 12 15.88 -15.05 -1.08
N GLN A 13 15.54 -13.79 -1.35
CA GLN A 13 14.72 -12.97 -0.46
C GLN A 13 13.25 -13.00 -0.91
N ILE A 14 12.34 -13.10 0.07
CA ILE A 14 10.90 -13.09 -0.17
C ILE A 14 10.18 -12.08 0.73
N HIS A 15 9.03 -11.63 0.25
CA HIS A 15 8.03 -10.90 1.03
C HIS A 15 6.87 -11.86 1.31
N ALA A 16 6.58 -12.12 2.59
CA ALA A 16 5.53 -13.03 2.98
C ALA A 16 4.19 -12.31 3.16
N GLN A 17 3.09 -13.01 2.91
CA GLN A 17 1.74 -12.57 3.24
C GLN A 17 1.05 -13.63 4.11
N VAL A 18 0.44 -13.20 5.20
CA VAL A 18 -0.37 -14.04 6.09
C VAL A 18 -1.82 -13.57 5.99
N VAL A 19 -2.68 -14.41 5.41
CA VAL A 19 -4.13 -14.19 5.35
C VAL A 19 -4.75 -14.70 6.65
N VAL A 20 -5.43 -13.82 7.40
CA VAL A 20 -6.04 -14.17 8.69
C VAL A 20 -7.52 -14.52 8.50
N CYS A 21 -7.86 -15.75 8.85
CA CYS A 21 -9.19 -16.32 8.88
C CYS A 21 -9.63 -16.50 10.36
N PRO A 22 -10.60 -15.71 10.85
CA PRO A 22 -11.03 -15.81 12.24
C PRO A 22 -11.50 -17.22 12.61
N GLY A 23 -11.08 -17.72 13.77
CA GLY A 23 -11.40 -19.07 14.25
C GLY A 23 -10.55 -20.19 13.65
N ILE A 24 -9.70 -19.91 12.64
CA ILE A 24 -8.86 -20.91 11.97
C ILE A 24 -7.38 -20.66 12.28
N ASN A 25 -6.87 -19.47 11.98
CA ASN A 25 -5.44 -19.14 12.13
C ASN A 25 -5.19 -17.78 12.82
N ASP A 26 -6.15 -17.29 13.60
CA ASP A 26 -6.04 -16.08 14.42
C ASP A 26 -5.48 -16.37 15.83
N GLY A 27 -5.37 -15.34 16.66
CA GLY A 27 -4.88 -15.44 18.03
C GLY A 27 -3.49 -16.09 18.10
N LYS A 28 -3.32 -17.10 18.96
CA LYS A 28 -2.02 -17.78 19.14
C LYS A 28 -1.42 -18.34 17.84
N HIS A 29 -2.25 -18.76 16.89
CA HIS A 29 -1.78 -19.33 15.61
C HIS A 29 -1.17 -18.25 14.71
N LEU A 30 -1.74 -17.04 14.73
CA LEU A 30 -1.19 -15.88 14.06
C LEU A 30 0.18 -15.50 14.65
N THR A 31 0.28 -15.39 15.97
CA THR A 31 1.56 -15.12 16.65
C THR A 31 2.61 -16.17 16.29
N HIS A 32 2.28 -17.46 16.36
CA HIS A 32 3.21 -18.52 16.00
C HIS A 32 3.68 -18.40 14.54
N SER A 33 2.77 -18.13 13.60
CA SER A 33 3.11 -17.99 12.19
C SER A 33 4.07 -16.81 11.95
N ILE A 34 3.81 -15.66 12.56
CA ILE A 34 4.66 -14.47 12.46
C ILE A 34 6.04 -14.74 13.09
N LEU A 35 6.09 -15.35 14.28
CA LEU A 35 7.35 -15.68 14.96
C LEU A 35 8.16 -16.73 14.19
N ASP A 36 7.50 -17.69 13.54
CA ASP A 36 8.16 -18.66 12.68
C ASP A 36 8.79 -17.99 11.46
N LEU A 37 8.11 -17.04 10.82
CA LEU A 37 8.69 -16.21 9.74
C LEU A 37 9.85 -15.36 10.26
N ALA A 38 9.75 -14.79 11.46
CA ALA A 38 10.79 -13.99 12.08
C ALA A 38 12.08 -14.77 12.43
N LYS A 39 12.07 -16.10 12.36
CA LYS A 39 13.31 -16.92 12.44
C LYS A 39 14.18 -16.78 11.18
N PHE A 40 13.57 -16.35 10.08
CA PHE A 40 14.19 -16.14 8.78
C PHE A 40 14.23 -14.64 8.41
N GLY A 41 13.94 -13.76 9.38
CA GLY A 41 13.96 -12.31 9.22
C GLY A 41 15.36 -11.71 9.30
N PRO A 42 15.45 -10.36 9.36
CA PRO A 42 16.72 -9.65 9.47
C PRO A 42 17.59 -10.13 10.65
N PRO A 43 18.91 -9.96 10.56
CA PRO A 43 19.80 -10.21 11.70
C PRO A 43 19.42 -9.33 12.89
N GLN A 44 19.79 -9.77 14.10
CA GLN A 44 19.49 -9.00 15.30
C GLN A 44 20.22 -7.65 15.26
N PHE A 45 19.49 -6.58 15.48
CA PHE A 45 20.02 -5.25 15.59
C PHE A 45 20.83 -5.15 16.89
N SER A 46 22.16 -5.15 16.77
CA SER A 46 23.02 -4.82 17.91
C SER A 46 23.24 -3.32 17.93
N GLN A 47 22.89 -2.63 19.02
CA GLN A 47 23.29 -1.22 19.26
C GLN A 47 24.82 -1.04 19.44
N LYS A 48 25.62 -2.05 19.08
CA LYS A 48 27.08 -2.11 19.25
C LYS A 48 27.88 -1.89 17.96
N SER A 49 27.28 -1.45 16.86
CA SER A 49 28.08 -0.90 15.76
C SER A 49 28.58 0.48 16.16
N ASN A 50 29.87 0.53 16.51
CA ASN A 50 30.58 1.73 16.88
C ASN A 50 30.49 2.78 15.75
N THR A 51 29.75 3.86 16.00
CA THR A 51 29.94 5.15 15.30
C THR A 51 31.37 5.71 15.48
N LYS A 52 32.17 5.12 16.38
CA LYS A 52 33.59 5.41 16.56
C LYS A 52 34.51 4.65 15.60
N ASP A 53 34.28 3.37 15.32
CA ASP A 53 35.16 2.58 14.43
C ASP A 53 35.01 3.01 12.98
N PHE A 54 33.80 3.41 12.57
CA PHE A 54 33.57 3.96 11.23
C PHE A 54 34.21 5.33 11.04
N GLY A 55 34.31 6.14 12.11
CA GLY A 55 34.93 7.47 12.06
C GLY A 55 36.46 7.42 12.16
N GLU A 56 37.00 6.49 12.96
CA GLU A 56 38.44 6.37 13.18
C GLU A 56 39.13 5.65 12.00
N ASN A 57 38.59 4.53 11.50
CA ASN A 57 39.18 3.82 10.35
C ASN A 57 39.02 4.58 9.02
N PHE A 58 37.92 5.31 8.83
CA PHE A 58 37.72 6.14 7.63
C PHE A 58 38.57 7.42 7.66
N SER A 59 39.12 7.81 8.82
CA SER A 59 40.03 8.97 8.92
C SER A 59 41.51 8.58 8.87
N GLU A 60 41.89 7.40 9.36
CA GLU A 60 43.29 6.94 9.33
C GLU A 60 43.72 6.51 7.91
N ASP A 61 42.87 5.82 7.14
CA ASP A 61 43.22 5.38 5.78
C ASP A 61 43.04 6.48 4.71
N PHE A 62 42.17 7.46 4.96
CA PHE A 62 41.85 8.53 4.00
C PHE A 62 42.48 9.89 4.35
N GLY A 63 43.13 10.03 5.50
CA GLY A 63 43.61 11.31 6.04
C GLY A 63 45.06 11.69 5.69
N GLU A 64 45.94 10.74 5.34
CA GLU A 64 47.37 11.07 5.15
C GLU A 64 47.80 11.34 3.69
N ASN A 65 47.00 10.98 2.68
CA ASN A 65 47.36 11.18 1.26
C ASN A 65 46.44 12.12 0.47
N PHE A 66 45.49 12.79 1.13
CA PHE A 66 44.40 13.48 0.45
C PHE A 66 44.48 15.02 0.56
N SER A 67 45.63 15.61 0.21
CA SER A 67 45.70 17.06 0.04
C SER A 67 46.51 17.61 -1.13
N GLU A 68 47.19 16.80 -1.96
CA GLU A 68 48.08 17.37 -2.99
C GLU A 68 47.73 17.09 -4.46
N ASP A 69 46.94 16.08 -4.84
CA ASP A 69 46.66 15.79 -6.26
C ASP A 69 45.16 15.56 -6.59
N PHE A 70 44.30 16.52 -6.23
CA PHE A 70 42.90 16.49 -6.69
C PHE A 70 42.79 17.11 -8.10
N GLY A 71 43.17 16.32 -9.11
CA GLY A 71 43.13 16.68 -10.53
C GLY A 71 42.80 15.50 -11.43
N GLU A 72 41.57 15.50 -11.95
CA GLU A 72 41.12 14.89 -13.22
C GLU A 72 40.97 13.37 -13.41
N ASN A 73 41.21 12.46 -12.44
CA ASN A 73 40.96 11.01 -12.68
C ASN A 73 40.17 10.24 -11.61
N PHE A 74 39.47 10.90 -10.67
CA PHE A 74 38.79 10.24 -9.55
C PHE A 74 37.49 9.47 -9.93
N SER A 75 37.15 9.34 -11.22
CA SER A 75 35.90 8.72 -11.66
C SER A 75 36.05 7.28 -12.17
N GLU A 76 37.23 6.84 -12.59
CA GLU A 76 37.40 5.52 -13.20
C GLU A 76 37.89 4.47 -12.18
N ASP A 77 38.91 4.77 -11.38
CA ASP A 77 39.47 3.77 -10.44
C ASP A 77 38.67 3.62 -9.12
N PHE A 78 37.87 4.62 -8.73
CA PHE A 78 37.03 4.55 -7.53
C PHE A 78 35.78 3.68 -7.73
N GLY A 79 35.38 3.44 -8.99
CA GLY A 79 34.22 2.61 -9.31
C GLY A 79 34.51 1.11 -9.35
N GLU A 80 35.70 0.71 -9.81
CA GLU A 80 36.01 -0.70 -10.04
C GLU A 80 36.48 -1.43 -8.77
N ASN A 81 37.38 -0.85 -7.96
CA ASN A 81 37.87 -1.54 -6.76
C ASN A 81 37.01 -1.31 -5.51
N PHE A 82 36.32 -0.17 -5.41
CA PHE A 82 35.43 0.11 -4.28
C PHE A 82 34.12 -0.68 -4.37
N GLY A 83 33.73 -1.14 -5.57
CA GLY A 83 32.53 -1.95 -5.78
C GLY A 83 32.71 -3.44 -5.53
N GLU A 84 33.93 -3.98 -5.71
CA GLU A 84 34.24 -5.39 -5.48
C GLU A 84 34.53 -5.67 -3.99
N ASP A 85 35.38 -4.86 -3.34
CA ASP A 85 35.73 -5.05 -1.93
C ASP A 85 34.60 -4.65 -0.95
N PHE A 86 33.74 -3.66 -1.28
CA PHE A 86 32.56 -3.37 -0.45
C PHE A 86 31.47 -4.43 -0.54
N ASN A 87 31.34 -5.13 -1.67
CA ASN A 87 30.29 -6.15 -1.83
C ASN A 87 30.63 -7.45 -1.11
N GLU A 88 31.90 -7.80 -1.00
CA GLU A 88 32.33 -9.02 -0.30
C GLU A 88 32.26 -8.86 1.22
N ASP A 89 32.71 -7.73 1.79
CA ASP A 89 32.71 -7.55 3.25
C ASP A 89 31.36 -7.10 3.83
N PHE A 90 30.55 -6.29 3.13
CA PHE A 90 29.20 -5.92 3.60
C PHE A 90 28.11 -6.92 3.19
N GLY A 91 28.34 -7.69 2.13
CA GLY A 91 27.42 -8.75 1.68
C GLY A 91 27.31 -9.92 2.67
N GLU A 92 28.36 -10.17 3.47
CA GLU A 92 28.35 -11.20 4.51
C GLU A 92 27.73 -10.73 5.83
N GLU A 93 27.81 -9.44 6.17
CA GLU A 93 27.32 -8.92 7.47
C GLU A 93 25.90 -8.30 7.40
N TYR A 94 25.45 -7.85 6.23
CA TYR A 94 24.15 -7.16 6.05
C TYR A 94 23.17 -7.83 5.06
N GLY A 95 23.50 -9.00 4.51
CA GLY A 95 22.77 -9.64 3.40
C GLY A 95 21.87 -10.85 3.69
N ASP A 96 21.40 -11.11 4.92
CA ASP A 96 20.93 -12.46 5.31
C ASP A 96 19.43 -12.64 5.68
N ALA A 97 18.56 -11.68 5.33
CA ALA A 97 17.11 -11.84 5.56
C ALA A 97 16.45 -12.62 4.41
N THR A 98 16.14 -13.91 4.62
CA THR A 98 15.35 -14.70 3.66
C THR A 98 13.92 -14.19 3.56
N VAL A 99 13.32 -13.81 4.69
CA VAL A 99 12.03 -13.11 4.74
C VAL A 99 12.32 -11.65 5.02
N ALA A 100 12.10 -10.77 4.03
CA ALA A 100 12.34 -9.34 4.19
C ALA A 100 11.25 -8.66 5.01
N SER A 101 10.00 -9.04 4.75
CA SER A 101 8.83 -8.44 5.39
C SER A 101 7.65 -9.38 5.38
N VAL A 102 6.70 -9.14 6.28
CA VAL A 102 5.44 -9.88 6.38
C VAL A 102 4.26 -8.91 6.31
N ALA A 103 3.33 -9.14 5.38
CA ALA A 103 2.04 -8.45 5.36
C ALA A 103 0.99 -9.33 6.05
N VAL A 104 0.23 -8.78 6.99
CA VAL A 104 -0.93 -9.44 7.61
C VAL A 104 -2.18 -8.84 7.00
N VAL A 105 -2.97 -9.66 6.31
CA VAL A 105 -4.17 -9.24 5.56
C VAL A 105 -5.40 -9.99 6.07
N PRO A 106 -6.60 -9.37 6.10
CA PRO A 106 -7.81 -10.07 6.46
C PRO A 106 -8.24 -11.01 5.34
N VAL A 107 -8.92 -12.11 5.68
CA VAL A 107 -9.54 -12.96 4.66
C VAL A 107 -10.63 -12.18 3.91
N GLY A 108 -10.52 -12.16 2.58
CA GLY A 108 -11.53 -11.62 1.71
C GLY A 108 -12.62 -12.67 1.42
N LEU A 109 -13.85 -12.43 1.87
CA LEU A 109 -14.98 -13.31 1.59
C LEU A 109 -15.92 -12.75 0.51
N THR A 110 -16.52 -13.64 -0.25
CA THR A 110 -17.53 -13.32 -1.27
C THR A 110 -18.82 -14.09 -1.00
N ARG A 111 -19.96 -13.66 -1.56
CA ARG A 111 -21.20 -14.44 -1.48
C ARG A 111 -21.21 -15.73 -2.31
N PHE A 112 -20.28 -15.90 -3.26
CA PHE A 112 -20.20 -17.07 -4.14
C PHE A 112 -19.41 -18.25 -3.53
N ARG A 113 -19.67 -18.56 -2.25
CA ARG A 113 -18.95 -19.62 -1.54
C ARG A 113 -19.68 -20.97 -1.65
N PRO A 114 -18.94 -22.09 -1.73
CA PRO A 114 -19.55 -23.42 -1.76
C PRO A 114 -20.31 -23.71 -0.44
N GLU A 115 -21.30 -24.59 -0.51
CA GLU A 115 -21.99 -25.07 0.70
C GLU A 115 -21.00 -25.75 1.65
N GLY A 116 -21.07 -25.42 2.94
CA GLY A 116 -20.19 -25.96 3.98
C GLY A 116 -18.88 -25.18 4.22
N ASP A 117 -18.72 -23.99 3.62
CA ASP A 117 -17.58 -23.12 3.92
C ASP A 117 -17.63 -22.60 5.38
N GLU A 118 -16.57 -22.86 6.14
CA GLU A 118 -16.42 -22.47 7.56
C GLU A 118 -15.84 -21.06 7.73
N LEU A 119 -15.41 -20.40 6.64
CA LEU A 119 -14.83 -19.06 6.72
C LEU A 119 -15.86 -18.03 7.18
N VAL A 120 -15.49 -17.27 8.21
CA VAL A 120 -16.31 -16.17 8.74
C VAL A 120 -15.67 -14.81 8.45
N PRO A 121 -16.47 -13.77 8.16
CA PRO A 121 -15.93 -12.45 7.87
C PRO A 121 -15.26 -11.86 9.12
N VAL A 122 -14.24 -11.04 8.90
CA VAL A 122 -13.60 -10.27 9.96
C VAL A 122 -14.57 -9.23 10.50
N THR A 123 -14.87 -9.28 11.80
CA THR A 123 -15.67 -8.27 12.49
C THR A 123 -14.80 -7.09 12.93
N PRO A 124 -15.38 -5.90 13.21
CA PRO A 124 -14.64 -4.78 13.79
C PRO A 124 -13.92 -5.15 15.09
N GLU A 125 -14.52 -5.98 15.94
CA GLU A 125 -13.93 -6.44 17.20
C GLU A 125 -12.71 -7.32 16.95
N LYS A 126 -12.81 -8.26 16.00
CA LYS A 126 -11.69 -9.13 15.61
C LYS A 126 -10.58 -8.32 14.96
N ALA A 127 -10.91 -7.31 14.15
CA ALA A 127 -9.91 -6.42 13.56
C ALA A 127 -9.11 -5.68 14.64
N ARG A 128 -9.78 -5.12 15.66
CA ARG A 128 -9.10 -4.46 16.79
C ARG A 128 -8.20 -5.42 17.57
N GLU A 129 -8.64 -6.67 17.77
CA GLU A 129 -7.84 -7.72 18.42
C GLU A 129 -6.55 -8.00 17.63
N VAL A 130 -6.65 -8.22 16.32
CA VAL A 130 -5.50 -8.49 15.44
C VAL A 130 -4.58 -7.28 15.36
N ILE A 131 -5.12 -6.06 15.27
CA ILE A 131 -4.33 -4.82 15.27
C ILE A 131 -3.46 -4.76 16.54
N ALA A 132 -4.09 -4.88 17.71
CA ALA A 132 -3.37 -4.80 18.99
C ALA A 132 -2.31 -5.92 19.12
N GLN A 133 -2.65 -7.13 18.68
CA GLN A 133 -1.74 -8.28 18.70
C GLN A 133 -0.50 -8.04 17.83
N VAL A 134 -0.69 -7.61 16.58
CA VAL A 134 0.43 -7.42 15.65
C VAL A 134 1.25 -6.19 16.04
N GLN A 135 0.64 -5.11 16.55
CA GLN A 135 1.37 -3.94 17.06
C GLN A 135 2.27 -4.28 18.25
N ALA A 136 1.87 -5.21 19.12
CA ALA A 136 2.75 -5.69 20.19
C ALA A 136 3.98 -6.41 19.63
N LEU A 137 3.80 -7.27 18.61
CA LEU A 137 4.92 -7.94 17.92
C LEU A 137 5.81 -6.95 17.16
N GLN A 138 5.23 -5.92 16.55
CA GLN A 138 5.98 -4.85 15.88
C GLN A 138 6.93 -4.15 16.85
N ALA A 139 6.51 -3.87 18.09
CA ALA A 139 7.38 -3.29 19.10
C ALA A 139 8.57 -4.21 19.43
N GLU A 140 8.32 -5.51 19.63
CA GLU A 140 9.38 -6.50 19.86
C GLU A 140 10.35 -6.60 18.67
N PHE A 141 9.84 -6.51 17.44
CA PHE A 141 10.66 -6.56 16.24
C PHE A 141 11.45 -5.28 15.99
N CYS A 142 10.90 -4.10 16.32
CA CYS A 142 11.67 -2.87 16.32
C CYS A 142 12.90 -2.97 17.23
N ASP A 143 12.74 -3.51 18.45
CA ASP A 143 13.85 -3.72 19.38
C ASP A 143 14.84 -4.77 18.87
N ARG A 144 14.34 -5.84 18.24
CA ARG A 144 15.16 -6.98 17.81
C ARG A 144 15.85 -6.77 16.46
N PHE A 145 15.22 -6.10 15.51
CA PHE A 145 15.64 -6.01 14.10
C PHE A 145 15.86 -4.57 13.63
N GLY A 146 15.47 -3.56 14.42
CA GLY A 146 15.47 -2.16 13.97
C GLY A 146 14.39 -1.83 12.95
N THR A 147 13.46 -2.75 12.69
CA THR A 147 12.31 -2.62 11.78
C THR A 147 11.12 -3.37 12.37
N ARG A 148 9.90 -2.94 12.02
CA ARG A 148 8.67 -3.62 12.42
C ARG A 148 8.57 -5.05 11.90
N PHE A 149 9.23 -5.39 10.78
CA PHE A 149 9.26 -6.70 10.11
C PHE A 149 7.91 -7.24 9.62
N VAL A 150 6.82 -6.97 10.34
CA VAL A 150 5.43 -7.32 10.03
C VAL A 150 4.60 -6.06 9.98
N TRP A 151 3.71 -5.95 8.98
CA TRP A 151 2.79 -4.84 8.82
C TRP A 151 1.37 -5.33 8.58
N LEU A 152 0.41 -4.59 9.10
CA LEU A 152 -1.01 -4.79 8.83
C LEU A 152 -1.39 -4.06 7.54
N ALA A 153 -2.17 -4.72 6.67
CA ALA A 153 -2.83 -4.01 5.59
C ALA A 153 -3.79 -2.95 6.14
N ASP A 154 -3.95 -1.85 5.40
CA ASP A 154 -4.79 -0.71 5.80
C ASP A 154 -6.25 -1.13 6.06
N GLU A 155 -6.73 -2.19 5.37
CA GLU A 155 -8.07 -2.75 5.53
C GLU A 155 -8.39 -3.15 6.98
N TRP A 156 -7.41 -3.58 7.78
CA TRP A 156 -7.63 -3.87 9.20
C TRP A 156 -8.12 -2.65 9.97
N PHE A 157 -7.50 -1.49 9.74
CA PHE A 157 -7.84 -0.24 10.42
C PHE A 157 -9.22 0.26 9.98
N LEU A 158 -9.54 0.12 8.69
CA LEU A 158 -10.86 0.45 8.15
C LEU A 158 -11.97 -0.42 8.77
N ILE A 159 -11.78 -1.75 8.82
CA ILE A 159 -12.74 -2.68 9.43
C ILE A 159 -12.88 -2.41 10.94
N GLY A 160 -11.75 -2.22 11.63
CA GLY A 160 -11.71 -1.94 13.06
C GLY A 160 -12.26 -0.56 13.44
N ARG A 161 -12.44 0.34 12.45
CA ARG A 161 -12.72 1.76 12.65
C ARG A 161 -11.71 2.40 13.61
N VAL A 162 -10.45 2.10 13.36
CA VAL A 162 -9.29 2.64 14.08
C VAL A 162 -8.54 3.56 13.12
N ASP A 163 -7.96 4.65 13.64
CA ASP A 163 -7.13 5.52 12.82
C ASP A 163 -5.95 4.74 12.23
N LEU A 164 -5.55 5.12 11.02
CA LEU A 164 -4.36 4.56 10.40
C LEU A 164 -3.12 4.92 11.24
N PRO A 165 -2.11 4.03 11.32
CA PRO A 165 -0.82 4.34 11.92
C PRO A 165 -0.21 5.61 11.31
N PRO A 166 0.66 6.33 12.03
CA PRO A 166 1.39 7.45 11.44
C PRO A 166 2.28 6.95 10.28
N GLU A 167 2.60 7.85 9.36
CA GLU A 167 3.40 7.56 8.16
C GLU A 167 4.74 6.86 8.46
N SER A 168 5.42 7.29 9.54
CA SER A 168 6.67 6.69 10.00
C SER A 168 6.59 5.18 10.27
N ASP A 169 5.39 4.67 10.53
CA ASP A 169 5.19 3.26 10.87
C ASP A 169 5.21 2.35 9.65
N TYR A 170 5.11 2.91 8.46
CA TYR A 170 5.18 2.17 7.19
C TYR A 170 6.62 2.04 6.66
N GLU A 171 7.59 2.71 7.29
CA GLU A 171 9.01 2.67 6.92
C GLU A 171 9.20 2.97 5.42
N THR A 172 9.73 2.02 4.64
CA THR A 172 9.94 2.17 3.19
C THR A 172 8.79 1.62 2.35
N TYR A 173 7.61 1.38 2.95
CA TYR A 173 6.45 0.75 2.32
C TYR A 173 6.74 -0.62 1.68
N PRO A 174 7.35 -1.58 2.40
CA PRO A 174 7.84 -2.85 1.81
C PRO A 174 6.72 -3.76 1.29
N GLN A 175 5.45 -3.47 1.62
CA GLN A 175 4.30 -4.33 1.35
C GLN A 175 3.13 -3.57 0.72
N ILE A 176 3.38 -2.48 -0.01
CA ILE A 176 2.31 -1.65 -0.60
C ILE A 176 1.37 -2.44 -1.52
N GLY A 177 1.90 -3.40 -2.29
CA GLY A 177 1.11 -4.29 -3.14
C GLY A 177 0.17 -5.23 -2.38
N ASN A 178 0.40 -5.42 -1.08
CA ASN A 178 -0.46 -6.18 -0.17
C ASN A 178 -1.43 -5.28 0.62
N GLY A 179 -1.60 -4.03 0.19
CA GLY A 179 -2.50 -3.07 0.83
C GLY A 179 -1.95 -2.42 2.10
N VAL A 180 -0.64 -2.55 2.37
CA VAL A 180 0.01 -1.91 3.52
C VAL A 180 0.41 -0.48 3.16
N GLY A 181 -0.24 0.51 3.76
CA GLY A 181 0.12 1.93 3.62
C GLY A 181 -0.33 2.60 2.32
N SER A 182 -1.08 1.87 1.48
CA SER A 182 -1.65 2.38 0.23
C SER A 182 -2.46 3.67 0.41
N ILE A 183 -3.21 3.80 1.51
CA ILE A 183 -4.04 4.98 1.79
C ILE A 183 -3.15 6.18 2.13
N HIS A 184 -2.14 5.99 2.99
CA HIS A 184 -1.19 7.04 3.31
C HIS A 184 -0.40 7.51 2.11
N HIS A 185 0.10 6.55 1.32
CA HIS A 185 0.81 6.85 0.09
C HIS A 185 -0.06 7.68 -0.87
N PHE A 186 -1.33 7.30 -1.05
CA PHE A 186 -2.27 8.08 -1.87
C PHE A 186 -2.54 9.49 -1.31
N LEU A 187 -2.74 9.61 0.01
CA LEU A 187 -2.95 10.90 0.67
C LEU A 187 -1.72 11.83 0.56
N GLN A 188 -0.50 11.28 0.66
CA GLN A 188 0.75 12.03 0.49
C GLN A 188 0.90 12.52 -0.95
N ALA A 189 0.75 11.61 -1.92
CA ALA A 189 0.78 11.97 -3.33
C ALA A 189 -0.25 13.08 -3.62
N PHE A 190 -1.46 12.96 -3.07
CA PHE A 190 -2.46 14.02 -3.18
C PHE A 190 -2.02 15.34 -2.55
N ARG A 191 -1.44 15.34 -1.35
CA ARG A 191 -0.93 16.58 -0.74
C ARG A 191 0.11 17.26 -1.62
N ALA A 192 1.00 16.49 -2.24
CA ALA A 192 2.02 17.01 -3.15
C ALA A 192 1.38 17.63 -4.42
N THR A 193 0.51 16.88 -5.10
CA THR A 193 -0.16 17.36 -6.32
C THR A 193 -1.12 18.53 -6.04
N ALA A 194 -1.78 18.52 -4.87
CA ALA A 194 -2.73 19.56 -4.46
C ALA A 194 -2.09 20.95 -4.27
N ALA A 195 -0.76 21.03 -4.15
CA ALA A 195 -0.03 22.30 -4.12
C ALA A 195 -0.17 23.09 -5.45
N ASN A 196 -0.41 22.39 -6.55
CA ASN A 196 -0.46 22.96 -7.90
C ASN A 196 -1.89 23.09 -8.45
N LEU A 197 -2.92 22.90 -7.61
CA LEU A 197 -4.32 23.03 -8.06
C LEU A 197 -4.62 24.44 -8.58
N PRO A 198 -5.34 24.57 -9.70
CA PRO A 198 -5.78 25.87 -10.19
C PRO A 198 -6.74 26.52 -9.20
N LYS A 199 -6.80 27.86 -9.19
CA LYS A 199 -7.77 28.60 -8.36
C LYS A 199 -9.20 28.44 -8.87
N ALA A 200 -9.37 28.39 -10.19
CA ALA A 200 -10.66 28.31 -10.84
C ALA A 200 -10.57 27.51 -12.15
N ILE A 201 -11.65 26.85 -12.51
CA ILE A 201 -11.84 26.15 -13.78
C ILE A 201 -13.20 26.52 -14.39
N SER A 202 -13.47 26.07 -15.61
CA SER A 202 -14.82 26.15 -16.17
C SER A 202 -15.79 25.29 -15.34
N PRO A 203 -17.04 25.75 -15.09
CA PRO A 203 -18.01 25.01 -14.31
C PRO A 203 -18.16 23.55 -14.75
N ARG A 204 -17.98 22.63 -13.81
CA ARG A 204 -18.11 21.19 -14.04
C ARG A 204 -18.55 20.48 -12.75
N ARG A 205 -19.45 19.51 -12.88
CA ARG A 205 -19.84 18.62 -11.80
C ARG A 205 -19.42 17.19 -12.11
N LEU A 206 -18.75 16.50 -11.20
CA LEU A 206 -18.26 15.15 -11.39
C LEU A 206 -18.60 14.26 -10.20
N THR A 207 -18.67 12.95 -10.44
CA THR A 207 -18.83 11.95 -9.38
C THR A 207 -17.57 11.09 -9.27
N TRP A 208 -16.90 11.09 -8.13
CA TRP A 208 -15.76 10.22 -7.85
C TRP A 208 -16.22 8.95 -7.12
N VAL A 209 -16.03 7.79 -7.74
CA VAL A 209 -16.44 6.50 -7.18
C VAL A 209 -15.31 5.89 -6.36
N VAL A 210 -15.62 5.51 -5.13
CA VAL A 210 -14.69 4.82 -4.22
C VAL A 210 -15.43 3.74 -3.42
N GLY A 211 -14.68 2.77 -2.90
CA GLY A 211 -15.20 1.85 -1.90
C GLY A 211 -15.52 2.59 -0.60
N ASN A 212 -16.61 2.22 0.06
CA ASN A 212 -17.06 2.88 1.28
C ASN A 212 -16.08 2.72 2.46
N ALA A 213 -15.14 1.77 2.38
CA ALA A 213 -14.11 1.60 3.38
C ALA A 213 -13.22 2.85 3.52
N VAL A 214 -12.99 3.60 2.43
CA VAL A 214 -12.11 4.80 2.44
C VAL A 214 -12.88 6.12 2.53
N GLU A 215 -14.20 6.08 2.67
CA GLU A 215 -15.07 7.28 2.65
C GLU A 215 -14.60 8.35 3.63
N TYR A 216 -14.31 7.97 4.87
CA TYR A 216 -13.85 8.91 5.89
C TYR A 216 -12.43 9.42 5.61
N ALA A 217 -11.52 8.49 5.26
CA ALA A 217 -10.12 8.81 4.99
C ALA A 217 -9.94 9.77 3.81
N PHE A 218 -10.83 9.73 2.82
CA PHE A 218 -10.75 10.56 1.61
C PHE A 218 -11.55 11.87 1.69
N GLN A 219 -12.25 12.16 2.80
CA GLN A 219 -12.92 13.46 2.99
C GLN A 219 -11.98 14.66 2.82
N PRO A 220 -10.73 14.67 3.33
CA PRO A 220 -9.83 15.80 3.13
C PRO A 220 -9.48 16.06 1.66
N ILE A 221 -9.40 15.00 0.84
CA ILE A 221 -9.18 15.10 -0.61
C ILE A 221 -10.38 15.79 -1.26
N LEU A 222 -11.57 15.27 -0.99
CA LEU A 222 -12.82 15.79 -1.53
C LEU A 222 -13.01 17.28 -1.19
N GLN A 223 -12.76 17.65 0.07
CA GLN A 223 -12.84 19.02 0.55
C GLN A 223 -11.82 19.93 -0.17
N ARG A 224 -10.57 19.48 -0.32
CA ARG A 224 -9.52 20.26 -0.98
C ARG A 224 -9.81 20.48 -2.47
N LEU A 225 -10.31 19.47 -3.18
CA LEU A 225 -10.70 19.59 -4.59
C LEU A 225 -11.89 20.54 -4.77
N ASN A 226 -12.91 20.46 -3.92
CA ASN A 226 -14.07 21.36 -3.96
C ASN A 226 -13.76 22.82 -3.57
N GLN A 227 -12.53 23.14 -3.17
CA GLN A 227 -12.08 24.54 -3.02
C GLN A 227 -11.69 25.19 -4.35
N VAL A 228 -11.55 24.41 -5.43
CA VAL A 228 -11.31 24.94 -6.78
C VAL A 228 -12.61 25.55 -7.30
N GLU A 229 -12.59 26.85 -7.60
CA GLU A 229 -13.78 27.54 -8.10
C GLU A 229 -14.24 26.94 -9.44
N GLY A 230 -15.54 26.66 -9.56
CA GLY A 230 -16.12 26.02 -10.74
C GLY A 230 -16.08 24.48 -10.72
N LEU A 231 -15.41 23.84 -9.76
CA LEU A 231 -15.51 22.38 -9.57
C LEU A 231 -16.55 22.03 -8.51
N THR A 232 -17.47 21.14 -8.85
CA THR A 232 -18.28 20.40 -7.88
C THR A 232 -17.95 18.92 -8.01
N LEU A 233 -17.28 18.35 -7.02
CA LEU A 233 -16.97 16.93 -6.97
C LEU A 233 -17.81 16.27 -5.87
N ASP A 234 -18.68 15.33 -6.25
CA ASP A 234 -19.42 14.48 -5.34
C ASP A 234 -18.69 13.13 -5.19
N MET A 235 -18.55 12.62 -3.98
CA MET A 235 -17.96 11.29 -3.76
C MET A 235 -19.07 10.25 -3.59
N ALA A 236 -19.05 9.22 -4.43
CA ALA A 236 -19.89 8.05 -4.31
C ALA A 236 -19.11 6.92 -3.61
N ALA A 237 -19.21 6.89 -2.29
CA ALA A 237 -18.70 5.81 -1.45
C ALA A 237 -19.67 4.61 -1.49
N LEU A 238 -19.27 3.52 -2.16
CA LEU A 238 -20.13 2.37 -2.42
C LEU A 238 -19.66 1.12 -1.66
N ARG A 239 -20.62 0.30 -1.24
CA ARG A 239 -20.34 -1.08 -0.84
C ARG A 239 -20.55 -2.00 -2.04
N SER A 240 -19.96 -3.20 -2.04
CA SER A 240 -20.26 -4.20 -3.06
C SER A 240 -21.50 -5.01 -2.68
N ASP A 241 -22.60 -4.77 -3.40
CA ASP A 241 -23.68 -5.73 -3.44
C ASP A 241 -23.22 -7.00 -4.11
N TYR A 242 -22.48 -6.91 -5.24
CA TYR A 242 -22.00 -8.04 -6.04
C TYR A 242 -21.33 -9.14 -5.21
N TRP A 243 -20.52 -8.76 -4.22
CA TRP A 243 -19.86 -9.70 -3.32
C TRP A 243 -20.60 -9.93 -1.99
N GLY A 244 -21.69 -9.20 -1.72
CA GLY A 244 -22.47 -9.27 -0.48
C GLY A 244 -21.73 -8.70 0.72
N ARG A 245 -21.04 -7.57 0.55
CA ARG A 245 -20.23 -6.93 1.59
C ARG A 245 -20.83 -5.61 2.07
N ASP A 246 -20.75 -5.36 3.38
CA ASP A 246 -21.14 -4.07 3.98
C ASP A 246 -20.00 -3.05 3.97
N ILE A 247 -18.74 -3.51 4.12
CA ILE A 247 -17.53 -2.70 3.99
C ILE A 247 -16.76 -3.21 2.77
N THR A 248 -16.39 -2.32 1.87
CA THR A 248 -15.76 -2.66 0.60
C THR A 248 -14.62 -1.70 0.30
N VAL A 249 -13.43 -2.27 0.09
CA VAL A 249 -12.31 -1.54 -0.50
C VAL A 249 -12.58 -1.28 -1.97
N THR A 250 -12.07 -0.16 -2.49
CA THR A 250 -12.40 0.32 -3.84
C THR A 250 -12.19 -0.75 -4.93
N GLY A 251 -11.13 -1.55 -4.86
CA GLY A 251 -10.79 -2.55 -5.89
C GLY A 251 -11.73 -3.75 -5.99
N LEU A 252 -12.68 -3.88 -5.07
CA LEU A 252 -13.68 -4.94 -5.11
C LEU A 252 -15.04 -4.48 -5.62
N LEU A 253 -15.22 -3.20 -5.93
CA LEU A 253 -16.45 -2.72 -6.59
C LEU A 253 -16.52 -3.22 -8.03
N THR A 254 -17.71 -3.62 -8.47
CA THR A 254 -17.93 -4.15 -9.82
C THR A 254 -18.85 -3.26 -10.65
N GLY A 255 -19.03 -3.58 -11.94
CA GLY A 255 -19.94 -2.84 -12.81
C GLY A 255 -21.39 -2.90 -12.30
N HIS A 256 -21.82 -4.07 -11.80
CA HIS A 256 -23.11 -4.27 -11.14
C HIS A 256 -23.33 -3.30 -9.99
N ASP A 257 -22.33 -3.11 -9.13
CA ASP A 257 -22.44 -2.20 -7.99
C ASP A 257 -22.65 -0.75 -8.45
N LEU A 258 -21.94 -0.33 -9.49
CA LEU A 258 -22.08 1.01 -10.04
C LEU A 258 -23.48 1.21 -10.61
N LEU A 259 -23.96 0.28 -11.45
CA LEU A 259 -25.29 0.36 -12.04
C LEU A 259 -26.39 0.39 -10.98
N LEU A 260 -26.26 -0.46 -9.96
CA LEU A 260 -27.23 -0.57 -8.87
C LEU A 260 -27.29 0.71 -8.02
N PHE A 261 -26.14 1.29 -7.65
CA PHE A 261 -26.12 2.40 -6.71
C PHE A 261 -26.13 3.78 -7.35
N LEU A 262 -25.73 3.90 -8.61
CA LEU A 262 -25.61 5.19 -9.31
C LEU A 262 -26.75 5.49 -10.28
N GLY A 263 -27.56 4.49 -10.67
CA GLY A 263 -28.58 4.62 -11.72
C GLY A 263 -29.52 5.82 -11.59
N ASP A 264 -29.97 6.14 -10.37
CA ASP A 264 -30.91 7.24 -10.11
C ASP A 264 -30.25 8.51 -9.54
N ARG A 265 -28.91 8.56 -9.48
CA ARG A 265 -28.18 9.68 -8.85
C ARG A 265 -27.86 10.78 -9.86
N PRO A 266 -27.77 12.05 -9.43
CA PRO A 266 -27.27 13.13 -10.28
C PRO A 266 -25.75 13.00 -10.44
N LEU A 267 -25.29 12.37 -11.52
CA LEU A 267 -23.87 12.06 -11.74
C LEU A 267 -23.04 13.24 -12.29
N GLY A 268 -23.71 14.32 -12.71
CA GLY A 268 -23.07 15.49 -13.30
C GLY A 268 -22.59 15.22 -14.74
N ASP A 269 -21.44 15.77 -15.08
CA ASP A 269 -20.80 15.72 -16.39
C ASP A 269 -19.98 14.44 -16.63
N GLY A 270 -19.85 13.55 -15.62
CA GLY A 270 -19.09 12.32 -15.74
C GLY A 270 -18.71 11.69 -14.39
N ILE A 271 -18.25 10.45 -14.48
CA ILE A 271 -17.71 9.68 -13.35
C ILE A 271 -16.20 9.60 -13.47
N ILE A 272 -15.50 9.77 -12.34
CA ILE A 272 -14.09 9.41 -12.19
C ILE A 272 -14.01 8.05 -11.50
N LEU A 273 -13.32 7.12 -12.15
CA LEU A 273 -13.26 5.71 -11.77
C LEU A 273 -11.80 5.26 -11.56
N PRO A 274 -11.40 4.85 -10.35
CA PRO A 274 -10.08 4.27 -10.12
C PRO A 274 -9.88 2.98 -10.93
N SER A 275 -8.80 2.89 -11.70
CA SER A 275 -8.48 1.71 -12.53
C SER A 275 -8.31 0.43 -11.73
N LEU A 276 -7.98 0.55 -10.44
CA LEU A 276 -7.90 -0.57 -9.50
C LEU A 276 -9.23 -1.35 -9.34
N MET A 277 -10.36 -0.81 -9.85
CA MET A 277 -11.65 -1.49 -9.94
C MET A 277 -11.75 -2.44 -11.15
N LEU A 278 -10.78 -2.37 -12.06
CA LEU A 278 -10.74 -3.11 -13.31
C LEU A 278 -9.73 -4.26 -13.22
N LYS A 279 -9.93 -5.27 -14.06
CA LYS A 279 -8.95 -6.35 -14.26
C LYS A 279 -7.66 -5.75 -14.83
N GLN A 280 -6.52 -6.27 -14.38
CA GLN A 280 -5.21 -5.73 -14.73
C GLN A 280 -4.99 -5.73 -16.25
N GLY A 281 -4.78 -4.54 -16.81
CA GLY A 281 -4.56 -4.37 -18.25
C GLY A 281 -5.82 -4.46 -19.12
N GLU A 282 -7.01 -4.48 -18.52
CA GLU A 282 -8.29 -4.57 -19.21
C GLU A 282 -9.22 -3.39 -18.88
N THR A 283 -10.27 -3.21 -19.69
CA THR A 283 -11.34 -2.24 -19.44
C THR A 283 -12.59 -2.88 -18.83
N CYS A 284 -12.41 -4.04 -18.18
CA CYS A 284 -13.47 -4.86 -17.62
C CYS A 284 -13.40 -4.86 -16.09
N PHE A 285 -14.55 -4.77 -15.45
CA PHE A 285 -14.70 -4.99 -14.01
C PHE A 285 -14.51 -6.49 -13.66
N LEU A 286 -14.45 -6.80 -12.37
CA LEU A 286 -14.35 -8.19 -11.90
C LEU A 286 -15.57 -9.06 -12.27
N ASP A 287 -16.72 -8.45 -12.59
CA ASP A 287 -17.96 -9.12 -13.03
C ASP A 287 -18.13 -9.12 -14.56
N ASP A 288 -17.05 -8.92 -15.32
CA ASP A 288 -17.00 -8.95 -16.79
C ASP A 288 -17.77 -7.86 -17.53
N LEU A 289 -18.41 -6.93 -16.82
CA LEU A 289 -18.94 -5.71 -17.43
C LEU A 289 -17.79 -4.83 -17.91
N THR A 290 -17.94 -4.17 -19.05
CA THR A 290 -16.97 -3.20 -19.54
C THR A 290 -17.29 -1.79 -19.03
N VAL A 291 -16.27 -0.94 -18.92
CA VAL A 291 -16.44 0.50 -18.64
C VAL A 291 -17.40 1.14 -19.64
N GLU A 292 -17.33 0.76 -20.92
CA GLU A 292 -18.22 1.25 -21.97
C GLU A 292 -19.69 0.88 -21.71
N GLN A 293 -19.96 -0.39 -21.37
CA GLN A 293 -21.32 -0.85 -21.05
C GLN A 293 -21.91 -0.08 -19.86
N VAL A 294 -21.10 0.13 -18.81
CA VAL A 294 -21.54 0.87 -17.62
C VAL A 294 -21.77 2.33 -17.95
N SER A 295 -20.86 2.97 -18.70
CA SER A 295 -20.99 4.36 -19.14
C SER A 295 -22.23 4.59 -20.00
N GLN A 296 -22.48 3.70 -20.97
CA GLN A 296 -23.68 3.74 -21.81
C GLN A 296 -24.97 3.60 -20.99
N THR A 297 -24.98 2.71 -20.00
CA THR A 297 -26.16 2.48 -19.15
C THR A 297 -26.43 3.65 -18.21
N LEU A 298 -25.39 4.25 -17.62
CA LEU A 298 -25.53 5.41 -16.73
C LEU A 298 -25.73 6.74 -17.49
N GLY A 299 -25.52 6.76 -18.80
CA GLY A 299 -25.72 7.93 -19.66
C GLY A 299 -24.70 9.05 -19.44
N VAL A 300 -23.57 8.77 -18.78
CA VAL A 300 -22.48 9.73 -18.53
C VAL A 300 -21.12 9.11 -18.87
N PRO A 301 -20.14 9.91 -19.32
CA PRO A 301 -18.79 9.40 -19.59
C PRO A 301 -18.12 8.95 -18.29
N ILE A 302 -17.34 7.88 -18.38
CA ILE A 302 -16.48 7.39 -17.30
C ILE A 302 -15.03 7.66 -17.68
N VAL A 303 -14.31 8.37 -16.82
CA VAL A 303 -12.87 8.61 -16.92
C VAL A 303 -12.17 7.70 -15.94
N VAL A 304 -11.36 6.78 -16.47
CA VAL A 304 -10.53 5.88 -15.65
C VAL A 304 -9.26 6.62 -15.23
N VAL A 305 -8.86 6.47 -13.97
CA VAL A 305 -7.64 7.10 -13.41
C VAL A 305 -6.80 6.08 -12.64
N ASP A 306 -5.49 6.08 -12.85
CA ASP A 306 -4.54 5.18 -12.19
C ASP A 306 -4.03 5.72 -10.84
N GLY A 307 -4.02 7.04 -10.68
CA GLY A 307 -3.41 7.68 -9.53
C GLY A 307 -3.87 9.10 -9.28
N VAL A 308 -3.16 9.76 -8.38
CA VAL A 308 -3.50 11.11 -7.92
C VAL A 308 -3.41 12.14 -9.04
N ASP A 309 -2.35 12.10 -9.84
CA ASP A 309 -2.15 13.10 -10.90
C ASP A 309 -3.28 13.04 -11.93
N GLU A 310 -3.65 11.83 -12.36
CA GLU A 310 -4.79 11.61 -13.25
C GLU A 310 -6.14 11.96 -12.60
N LEU A 311 -6.32 11.71 -11.31
CA LEU A 311 -7.50 12.16 -10.57
C LEU A 311 -7.62 13.69 -10.61
N VAL A 312 -6.53 14.40 -10.32
CA VAL A 312 -6.48 15.87 -10.37
C VAL A 312 -6.71 16.38 -11.79
N ASP A 313 -6.07 15.77 -12.78
CA ASP A 313 -6.25 16.12 -14.20
C ASP A 313 -7.68 15.89 -14.66
N ALA A 314 -8.30 14.76 -14.31
CA ALA A 314 -9.70 14.48 -14.64
C ALA A 314 -10.66 15.52 -14.03
N CYS A 315 -10.34 16.03 -12.85
CA CYS A 315 -11.11 17.08 -12.17
C CYS A 315 -10.90 18.46 -12.81
N CYS A 316 -9.65 18.84 -13.09
CA CYS A 316 -9.28 20.22 -13.38
C CYS A 316 -9.07 20.52 -14.87
N ASN A 317 -8.69 19.52 -15.66
CA ASN A 317 -8.37 19.67 -17.07
C ASN A 317 -9.49 19.09 -17.94
N LYS A 318 -9.85 19.79 -19.02
CA LYS A 318 -10.71 19.19 -20.05
C LYS A 318 -9.87 18.14 -20.76
N GLN A 319 -10.26 16.87 -20.65
CA GLN A 319 -9.73 15.87 -21.58
C GLN A 319 -10.06 16.32 -23.01
N SER A 320 -9.03 16.62 -23.79
CA SER A 320 -9.14 16.79 -25.22
C SER A 320 -9.69 15.49 -25.79
N LYS A 321 -10.85 15.57 -26.45
CA LYS A 321 -11.47 14.46 -27.16
C LYS A 321 -10.52 13.80 -28.15
#